data_AF-A0A3M3ZQH3-F1
#
_entry.id   AF-A0A3M3ZQH3-F1
#
_cell.length_a   1.000
_cell.length_b   1.000
_cell.length_c   1.000
_cell.angle_alpha   90.00
_cell.angle_beta   90.00
_cell.angle_gamma   90.00
#
_symmetry.space_group_name_H-M   'P 1'
#
loop_
_entity.id
_entity.type
_entity.pdbx_description
1 polymer ?
#
loop_
_entity_poly.entity_id
_entity_poly.type
_entity_poly.pdbx_seq_one_letter_code
_entity_poly.pdbx_strand_id
1 'polypeptide(L)'
;MYRTHAENYKDMVLATCIASTYKYSKNVGTDAGSSVTALREWANYDWGISPEKPREFVDHCLARDYTTPLVESEIKDVRYDLLKCLDLYHSKELDTQTKKAVINPTHTDVQDYKQPWTANGVTYNESISCNHNRSSRSRNFQRFCIHLNFFT
;
A
#
# COMPACT_ATOMS: atom_id res chain seq x y z
N MET A 1 -10.36 5.03 0.87
CA MET A 1 -11.75 5.16 0.37
C MET A 1 -11.99 6.37 -0.53
N TYR A 2 -11.64 7.61 -0.16
CA TYR A 2 -11.82 8.78 -1.07
C TYR A 2 -10.57 9.14 -1.90
N ARG A 3 -9.41 8.61 -1.52
CA ARG A 3 -8.22 8.65 -2.38
C ARG A 3 -8.38 7.69 -3.54
N THR A 4 -7.80 8.08 -4.67
CA THR A 4 -7.78 7.29 -5.88
C THR A 4 -6.97 6.00 -5.68
N HIS A 5 -7.24 4.98 -6.49
CA HIS A 5 -6.46 3.74 -6.46
C HIS A 5 -4.98 4.00 -6.72
N ALA A 6 -4.64 4.97 -7.59
CA ALA A 6 -3.25 5.37 -7.84
C ALA A 6 -2.57 5.94 -6.59
N GLU A 7 -3.25 6.83 -5.86
CA GLU A 7 -2.73 7.38 -4.61
C GLU A 7 -2.58 6.28 -3.55
N ASN A 8 -3.60 5.43 -3.36
CA ASN A 8 -3.54 4.32 -2.42
C ASN A 8 -2.40 3.35 -2.75
N TYR A 9 -2.12 3.12 -4.03
CA TYR A 9 -0.98 2.30 -4.47
C TYR A 9 0.37 2.94 -4.11
N LYS A 10 0.53 4.25 -4.35
CA LYS A 10 1.76 4.97 -3.94
C LYS A 10 1.92 4.99 -2.42
N ASP A 11 0.83 5.22 -1.68
CA ASP A 11 0.81 5.18 -0.22
C ASP A 11 1.19 3.77 0.30
N MET A 12 0.72 2.70 -0.37
CA MET A 12 1.08 1.32 -0.04
C MET A 12 2.57 1.06 -0.24
N VAL A 13 3.15 1.56 -1.34
CA VAL A 13 4.59 1.43 -1.61
C VAL A 13 5.42 2.21 -0.59
N LEU A 14 5.01 3.43 -0.24
CA LEU A 14 5.64 4.22 0.84
C LEU A 14 5.60 3.50 2.18
N ALA A 15 4.43 2.98 2.58
CA ALA A 15 4.28 2.20 3.80
C ALA A 15 5.17 0.94 3.77
N THR A 16 5.32 0.29 2.60
CA THR A 16 6.22 -0.86 2.45
C THR A 16 7.68 -0.47 2.60
N CYS A 17 8.07 0.71 2.11
CA CYS A 17 9.41 1.26 2.30
C CYS A 17 9.72 1.46 3.79
N ILE A 18 8.84 2.18 4.50
CA ILE A 18 8.98 2.46 5.93
C ILE A 18 9.03 1.15 6.73
N ALA A 19 8.10 0.22 6.46
CA ALA A 19 8.08 -1.07 7.14
C ALA A 19 9.37 -1.89 6.92
N SER A 20 9.93 -1.84 5.71
CA SER A 20 11.16 -2.57 5.38
C SER A 20 12.38 -1.97 6.08
N THR A 21 12.49 -0.64 6.09
CA THR A 21 13.64 0.03 6.70
C THR A 21 13.63 -0.01 8.22
N TYR A 22 12.44 0.13 8.82
CA TYR A 22 12.24 0.12 10.27
C TYR A 22 11.79 -1.25 10.78
N LYS A 23 12.07 -2.34 10.05
CA LYS A 23 11.64 -3.71 10.40
C LYS A 23 12.03 -4.19 11.80
N TYR A 24 13.09 -3.64 12.38
CA TYR A 24 13.55 -3.96 13.73
C TYR A 24 13.00 -3.01 14.81
N SER A 25 12.34 -1.92 14.42
CA SER A 25 11.57 -1.09 15.34
C SER A 25 10.20 -1.73 15.54
N LYS A 26 9.95 -2.31 16.72
CA LYS A 26 8.70 -3.00 17.04
C LYS A 26 7.47 -2.14 16.74
N ASN A 27 7.50 -0.85 17.11
CA ASN A 27 6.35 0.02 16.94
C ASN A 27 6.21 0.49 15.48
N VAL A 28 7.29 1.03 14.90
CA VAL A 28 7.24 1.62 13.55
C VAL A 28 7.04 0.55 12.48
N GLY A 29 7.77 -0.56 12.56
CA GLY A 29 7.64 -1.65 11.59
C GLY A 29 6.26 -2.30 11.61
N THR A 30 5.68 -2.48 12.80
CA THR A 30 4.33 -3.07 12.96
C THR A 30 3.24 -2.13 12.45
N ASP A 31 3.32 -0.84 12.80
CA ASP A 31 2.35 0.18 12.37
C ASP A 31 2.36 0.37 10.85
N ALA A 32 3.56 0.53 10.26
CA ALA A 32 3.72 0.64 8.81
C ALA A 32 3.28 -0.66 8.10
N GLY A 33 3.61 -1.84 8.65
CA GLY A 33 3.16 -3.13 8.11
C GLY A 33 1.64 -3.31 8.12
N SER A 34 0.97 -2.79 9.17
CA SER A 34 -0.50 -2.76 9.24
C SER A 34 -1.08 -1.84 8.17
N SER A 35 -0.47 -0.67 7.97
CA SER A 35 -0.83 0.25 6.89
C SER A 35 -0.70 -0.37 5.49
N VAL A 36 0.36 -1.15 5.23
CA VAL A 36 0.51 -1.91 3.98
C VAL A 36 -0.67 -2.87 3.77
N THR A 37 -1.08 -3.56 4.82
CA THR A 37 -2.17 -4.54 4.75
C THR A 37 -3.49 -3.86 4.40
N ALA A 38 -3.81 -2.74 5.05
CA ALA A 38 -5.03 -1.98 4.75
C ALA A 38 -5.03 -1.43 3.31
N LEU A 39 -3.90 -0.85 2.86
CA LEU A 39 -3.82 -0.22 1.55
C LEU A 39 -3.87 -1.23 0.39
N ARG A 40 -3.44 -2.48 0.61
CA ARG A 40 -3.61 -3.56 -0.39
C ARG A 40 -5.07 -3.80 -0.77
N GLU A 41 -6.00 -3.54 0.13
CA GLU A 41 -7.43 -3.71 -0.13
C GLU A 41 -7.99 -2.57 -0.99
N TRP A 42 -7.35 -1.40 -0.99
CA TRP A 42 -7.86 -0.13 -1.55
C TRP A 42 -7.10 0.38 -2.79
N ALA A 43 -5.94 -0.21 -3.07
CA ALA A 43 -5.07 0.20 -4.19
C ALA A 43 -5.47 -0.38 -5.55
N ASN A 44 -6.43 -1.33 -5.61
CA ASN A 44 -6.99 -1.96 -6.82
C ASN A 44 -5.97 -2.14 -7.97
N TYR A 45 -4.99 -3.02 -7.78
CA TYR A 45 -3.87 -3.19 -8.71
C TYR A 45 -3.68 -4.66 -9.10
N ASP A 46 -3.02 -4.89 -10.24
CA ASP A 46 -2.68 -6.23 -10.73
C ASP A 46 -1.41 -6.75 -10.05
N TRP A 47 -1.55 -7.84 -9.29
CA TRP A 47 -0.48 -8.45 -8.50
C TRP A 47 0.59 -9.14 -9.36
N GLY A 48 0.25 -9.54 -10.59
CA GLY A 48 1.18 -10.14 -11.56
C GLY A 48 1.98 -9.11 -12.35
N ILE A 49 1.43 -7.92 -12.57
CA ILE A 49 2.08 -6.81 -13.30
C ILE A 49 2.96 -5.96 -12.38
N SER A 50 2.67 -5.96 -11.07
CA SER A 50 3.20 -5.02 -10.08
C SER A 50 4.68 -5.21 -9.69
N PRO A 51 5.55 -5.64 -10.62
CA PRO A 51 6.30 -6.90 -10.54
C PRO A 51 6.84 -7.21 -9.13
N GLU A 52 6.71 -8.46 -8.71
CA GLU A 52 7.51 -9.12 -7.67
C GLU A 52 7.79 -8.31 -6.38
N LYS A 53 6.70 -7.93 -5.70
CA LYS A 53 6.66 -7.33 -4.35
C LYS A 53 7.22 -5.90 -4.34
N PRO A 54 6.52 -4.93 -3.75
CA PRO A 54 7.04 -3.57 -3.50
C PRO A 54 8.44 -3.51 -2.86
N ARG A 55 8.93 -4.62 -2.29
CA ARG A 55 10.28 -4.80 -1.78
C ARG A 55 11.39 -4.56 -2.80
N GLU A 56 11.29 -5.00 -4.05
CA GLU A 56 12.40 -4.81 -5.00
C GLU A 56 12.64 -3.32 -5.33
N PHE A 57 11.54 -2.56 -5.49
CA PHE A 57 11.57 -1.11 -5.64
C PHE A 57 12.15 -0.41 -4.41
N VAL A 58 11.77 -0.90 -3.23
CA VAL A 58 12.27 -0.39 -1.95
C VAL A 58 13.76 -0.70 -1.79
N ASP A 59 14.22 -1.91 -2.12
CA ASP A 59 15.62 -2.31 -1.97
C ASP A 59 16.53 -1.44 -2.84
N HIS A 60 16.15 -1.18 -4.10
CA HIS A 60 16.87 -0.23 -4.96
C HIS A 60 16.89 1.19 -4.38
N CYS A 61 15.77 1.65 -3.81
CA CYS A 61 15.71 2.96 -3.18
C CYS A 61 16.64 3.04 -1.95
N LEU A 62 16.62 2.04 -1.08
CA LEU A 62 17.41 2.00 0.15
C LEU A 62 18.92 1.89 -0.12
N ALA A 63 19.30 1.25 -1.24
CA ALA A 63 20.70 1.11 -1.66
C ALA A 63 21.36 2.42 -2.13
N ARG A 64 20.59 3.51 -2.37
CA ARG A 64 21.16 4.78 -2.81
C ARG A 64 22.05 5.42 -1.74
N ASP A 65 23.18 5.99 -2.15
CA ASP A 65 24.09 6.71 -1.26
C ASP A 65 23.60 8.14 -1.05
N TYR A 66 23.34 8.50 0.22
CA TYR A 66 22.87 9.82 0.66
C TYR A 66 23.91 10.49 1.58
N THR A 67 25.10 9.89 1.71
CA THR A 67 26.15 10.42 2.58
C THR A 67 26.52 11.84 2.16
N THR A 68 26.54 12.74 3.15
CA THR A 68 26.86 14.14 2.94
C THR A 68 28.04 14.50 3.85
N PRO A 69 29.26 14.73 3.31
CA PRO A 69 30.48 14.87 4.10
C PRO A 69 30.42 15.88 5.25
N LEU A 70 29.63 16.95 5.09
CA LEU A 70 29.45 17.97 6.11
C LEU A 70 28.55 17.48 7.26
N VAL A 71 27.43 16.83 6.95
CA VAL A 71 26.45 16.40 7.96
C VAL A 71 27.00 15.25 8.80
N GLU A 72 27.70 14.30 8.17
CA GLU A 72 28.32 13.17 8.87
C GLU A 72 29.38 13.62 9.90
N SER A 73 29.98 14.81 9.69
CA SER A 73 30.94 15.39 10.63
C SER A 73 30.27 16.04 11.85
N GLU A 74 29.00 16.43 11.73
CA GLU A 74 28.23 17.14 12.76
C GLU A 74 27.28 16.21 13.54
N ILE A 75 26.72 15.19 12.88
CA ILE A 75 25.73 14.26 13.45
C ILE A 75 26.22 12.83 13.27
N LYS A 76 26.55 12.16 14.38
CA LYS A 76 26.91 10.75 14.35
C LYS A 76 25.71 9.86 14.03
N ASP A 77 25.94 8.87 13.17
CA ASP A 77 24.97 7.82 12.81
C ASP A 77 23.65 8.35 12.22
N VAL A 78 23.70 9.47 11.48
CA VAL A 78 22.53 9.99 10.76
C VAL A 78 22.04 8.97 9.74
N ARG A 79 20.72 8.74 9.70
CA ARG A 79 20.07 7.84 8.74
C ARG A 79 19.11 8.62 7.86
N TYR A 80 19.23 8.47 6.56
CA TYR A 80 18.40 9.13 5.55
C TYR A 80 17.25 8.26 5.04
N ASP A 81 16.91 7.20 5.75
CA ASP A 81 15.99 6.19 5.22
C ASP A 81 14.57 6.69 4.98
N LEU A 82 14.04 7.51 5.89
CA LEU A 82 12.74 8.14 5.68
C LEU A 82 12.77 9.05 4.45
N LEU A 83 13.85 9.83 4.28
CA LEU A 83 14.04 10.70 3.13
C LEU A 83 14.08 9.89 1.83
N LYS A 84 14.82 8.77 1.80
CA LYS A 84 14.83 7.83 0.67
C LYS A 84 13.41 7.34 0.35
N CYS A 85 12.64 6.95 1.36
CA CYS A 85 11.25 6.52 1.15
C CYS A 85 10.36 7.65 0.58
N LEU A 86 10.57 8.89 1.01
CA LEU A 86 9.88 10.06 0.44
C LEU A 86 10.30 10.30 -1.01
N ASP A 87 11.57 10.14 -1.35
CA ASP A 87 12.06 10.26 -2.72
C ASP A 87 11.51 9.16 -3.62
N LEU A 88 11.37 7.92 -3.12
CA LEU A 88 10.69 6.83 -3.81
C LEU A 88 9.23 7.20 -4.11
N TYR A 89 8.50 7.75 -3.14
CA TYR A 89 7.10 8.14 -3.30
C TYR A 89 6.91 9.17 -4.44
N HIS A 90 7.87 10.08 -4.60
CA HIS A 90 7.87 11.11 -5.64
C HIS A 90 8.61 10.72 -6.93
N SER A 91 9.11 9.48 -7.03
CA SER A 91 9.93 9.02 -8.16
C SER A 91 9.12 8.84 -9.45
N LYS A 92 9.78 9.06 -10.59
CA LYS A 92 9.19 8.82 -11.92
C LYS A 92 8.99 7.33 -12.18
N GLU A 93 9.85 6.52 -11.59
CA GLU A 93 9.81 5.06 -11.65
C GLU A 93 8.53 4.54 -10.96
N LEU A 94 8.22 5.03 -9.75
CA LEU A 94 6.97 4.68 -9.07
C LEU A 94 5.75 5.21 -9.83
N ASP A 95 5.81 6.42 -10.40
CA ASP A 95 4.71 6.95 -11.22
C ASP A 95 4.43 6.08 -12.45
N THR A 96 5.48 5.69 -13.18
CA THR A 96 5.40 4.79 -14.34
C THR A 96 4.81 3.45 -13.94
N GLN A 97 5.26 2.91 -12.80
CA GLN A 97 4.76 1.65 -12.28
C GLN A 97 3.29 1.73 -11.87
N THR A 98 2.89 2.83 -11.23
CA THR A 98 1.50 3.09 -10.83
C THR A 98 0.58 3.06 -12.05
N LYS A 99 0.96 3.75 -13.13
CA LYS A 99 0.20 3.76 -14.39
C LYS A 99 0.07 2.38 -15.05
N LYS A 100 1.06 1.51 -14.85
CA LYS A 100 1.09 0.17 -15.43
C LYS A 100 0.29 -0.85 -14.61
N ALA A 101 0.39 -0.79 -13.28
CA ALA A 101 -0.13 -1.82 -12.38
C ALA A 101 -1.51 -1.52 -11.82
N VAL A 102 -1.88 -0.25 -11.66
CA VAL A 102 -3.15 0.13 -11.04
C VAL A 102 -4.30 0.05 -12.04
N ILE A 103 -5.38 -0.62 -11.64
CA ILE A 103 -6.61 -0.75 -12.40
C ILE A 103 -7.49 0.47 -12.07
N ASN A 104 -8.01 1.14 -13.09
CA ASN A 104 -8.80 2.38 -12.96
C ASN A 104 -8.12 3.43 -12.03
N PRO A 105 -6.92 3.91 -12.36
CA PRO A 105 -6.08 4.69 -11.43
C PRO A 105 -6.71 5.97 -10.88
N THR A 106 -7.71 6.53 -11.56
CA THR A 106 -8.43 7.76 -11.17
C THR A 106 -9.68 7.50 -10.35
N HIS A 107 -10.11 6.24 -10.21
CA HIS A 107 -11.28 5.86 -9.41
C HIS A 107 -10.90 5.67 -7.96
N THR A 108 -11.92 5.71 -7.10
CA THR A 108 -11.83 5.48 -5.66
C THR A 108 -12.61 4.21 -5.30
N ASP A 109 -12.29 3.57 -4.16
CA ASP A 109 -13.06 2.39 -3.72
C ASP A 109 -14.54 2.69 -3.50
N VAL A 110 -14.88 3.92 -3.14
CA VAL A 110 -16.28 4.32 -2.95
C VAL A 110 -17.03 4.28 -4.29
N GLN A 111 -16.38 4.72 -5.37
CA GLN A 111 -16.96 4.68 -6.71
C GLN A 111 -17.09 3.25 -7.23
N ASP A 112 -16.13 2.38 -6.93
CA ASP A 112 -16.10 1.04 -7.52
C ASP A 112 -16.82 -0.02 -6.66
N TYR A 113 -16.90 0.15 -5.34
CA TYR A 113 -17.34 -0.92 -4.42
C TYR A 113 -18.41 -0.52 -3.41
N LYS A 114 -18.54 0.77 -3.03
CA LYS A 114 -19.65 1.25 -2.18
C LYS A 114 -20.86 1.70 -3.00
N GLN A 115 -21.22 0.93 -4.03
CA GLN A 115 -22.48 1.15 -4.71
C GLN A 115 -23.63 0.59 -3.85
N PRO A 116 -24.71 1.36 -3.63
CA PRO A 116 -25.89 0.83 -2.95
C PRO A 116 -26.42 -0.38 -3.71
N TRP A 117 -26.71 -1.48 -3.01
CA TRP A 117 -27.45 -2.59 -3.61
C TRP A 117 -28.87 -2.64 -3.06
N THR A 118 -29.78 -3.15 -3.87
CA THR A 118 -31.17 -3.41 -3.47
C THR A 118 -31.42 -4.90 -3.32
N ALA A 119 -31.98 -5.30 -2.19
CA ALA A 119 -32.45 -6.66 -1.95
C ALA A 119 -33.84 -6.58 -1.32
N ASN A 120 -34.82 -7.30 -1.90
CA ASN A 120 -36.21 -7.33 -1.43
C ASN A 120 -36.84 -5.94 -1.23
N GLY A 121 -36.52 -4.97 -2.11
CA GLY A 121 -37.05 -3.61 -2.03
C GLY A 121 -36.39 -2.72 -0.96
N VAL A 122 -35.37 -3.22 -0.27
CA VAL A 122 -34.58 -2.45 0.71
C VAL A 122 -33.22 -2.09 0.09
N THR A 123 -32.88 -0.80 0.15
CA THR A 123 -31.57 -0.28 -0.31
C THR A 123 -30.59 -0.29 0.86
N TYR A 124 -29.44 -0.91 0.66
CA TYR A 124 -28.35 -0.95 1.62
C TYR A 124 -27.23 -0.03 1.15
N ASN A 125 -26.83 0.91 2.01
CA ASN A 125 -25.82 1.93 1.69
C ASN A 125 -24.38 1.43 1.86
N GLU A 126 -24.19 0.26 2.47
CA GLU A 126 -22.88 -0.34 2.64
C GLU A 126 -22.88 -1.77 2.13
N SER A 127 -22.00 -2.00 1.18
CA SER A 127 -21.56 -3.34 0.90
C SER A 127 -20.64 -3.79 2.03
N ILE A 128 -21.12 -4.70 2.89
CA ILE A 128 -20.23 -5.51 3.73
C ILE A 128 -19.39 -6.32 2.74
N SER A 129 -18.23 -5.78 2.35
CA SER A 129 -17.29 -6.44 1.44
C SER A 129 -16.53 -7.54 2.18
N CYS A 130 -17.24 -8.48 2.79
CA CYS A 130 -16.74 -9.85 2.90
C CYS A 130 -17.18 -10.54 1.61
N ASN A 131 -16.48 -10.23 0.53
CA ASN A 131 -16.88 -10.69 -0.80
C ASN A 131 -16.74 -12.22 -0.86
N HIS A 132 -17.81 -12.94 -0.52
CA HIS A 132 -17.82 -14.41 -0.50
C HIS A 132 -17.66 -15.01 -1.91
N ASN A 133 -17.83 -14.18 -2.96
CA ASN A 133 -17.99 -14.60 -4.35
C ASN A 133 -16.81 -14.27 -5.28
N ARG A 134 -15.57 -14.14 -4.77
CA ARG A 134 -14.37 -14.39 -5.62
C ARG A 134 -14.23 -15.89 -5.91
N SER A 135 -15.11 -16.41 -6.76
CA SER A 135 -14.90 -17.54 -7.66
C SER A 135 -15.18 -16.94 -9.04
N SER A 136 -14.19 -16.42 -9.74
CA SER A 136 -13.41 -17.20 -10.70
C SER A 136 -12.33 -16.32 -11.34
N ARG A 137 -11.12 -16.87 -11.54
CA ARG A 137 -9.92 -16.27 -12.15
C ARG A 137 -8.92 -15.55 -11.24
N SER A 138 -8.45 -16.22 -10.20
CA SER A 138 -7.01 -16.53 -10.05
C SER A 138 -6.87 -17.48 -8.86
N ARG A 139 -6.13 -18.57 -9.05
CA ARG A 139 -5.87 -19.56 -8.01
C ARG A 139 -4.90 -18.93 -6.99
N ASN A 140 -5.20 -19.08 -5.70
CA ASN A 140 -4.41 -18.68 -4.51
C ASN A 140 -4.68 -17.29 -3.91
N PHE A 141 -5.90 -17.05 -3.39
CA PHE A 141 -6.10 -15.98 -2.39
C PHE A 141 -6.71 -16.54 -1.10
N GLN A 142 -5.83 -16.74 -0.11
CA GLN A 142 -6.18 -16.99 1.28
C GLN A 142 -6.81 -15.71 1.81
N ARG A 143 -8.14 -15.69 1.96
CA ARG A 143 -8.90 -14.57 2.52
C ARG A 143 -8.68 -14.50 4.02
N PHE A 144 -8.15 -13.39 4.52
CA PHE A 144 -8.35 -12.96 5.90
C PHE A 144 -9.51 -11.95 5.89
N CYS A 145 -10.71 -12.41 6.25
CA CYS A 145 -11.73 -11.52 6.78
C CYS A 145 -11.25 -11.13 8.19
N ILE A 146 -10.74 -9.92 8.36
CA ILE A 146 -10.41 -9.42 9.70
C ILE A 146 -11.76 -9.23 10.42
N HIS A 147 -12.11 -10.19 11.27
CA HIS A 147 -13.03 -9.95 12.36
C HIS A 147 -12.41 -8.81 13.20
N LEU A 148 -12.99 -7.62 13.09
CA LEU A 148 -12.91 -6.58 14.11
C LEU A 148 -13.59 -7.11 15.37
N ASN A 149 -12.90 -8.00 16.08
CA ASN A 149 -13.15 -8.17 17.50
C ASN A 149 -12.28 -7.14 18.22
N PHE A 150 -12.96 -6.14 18.74
CA PHE A 150 -12.55 -5.41 19.93
C PHE A 150 -11.77 -6.34 20.87
N PHE A 151 -10.51 -6.00 21.14
CA PHE A 151 -9.83 -6.42 22.36
C PHE A 151 -9.08 -5.22 22.92
N THR A 152 -9.67 -4.67 23.97
CA THR A 152 -9.01 -4.04 25.12
C THR A 152 -7.98 -4.97 25.73
#